data_AF-H2ZQD9-F1
#
_entry.id   AF-H2ZQD9-F1
#
_cell.length_a   1.000
_cell.length_b   1.000
_cell.length_c   1.000
_cell.angle_alpha   90.00
_cell.angle_beta   90.00
_cell.angle_gamma   90.00
#
_symmetry.space_group_name_H-M   'P 1'
#
loop_
_entity.id
_entity.type
_entity.pdbx_description
1 polymer ?
#
loop_
_entity_poly.entity_id
_entity_poly.type
_entity_poly.pdbx_seq_one_letter_code
_entity_poly.pdbx_strand_id
1 'polypeptide(L)'
;MLFNSFRDTFKQIIMLKQILITPISIYLGMVIAFLISELTRSYASCILGVSQVGSCFIANAVVNGTSCILAGKILGKYGNVPLLLFQLFTNSIFYIICLLWIPTPSTTWLVYVLFAFNGLCCSTGQVTVGNYLRSIPKQGDLLHVMVILLCNWLRHRIHHESCSLHAGENLHAYFIYGCVNI
;
A
#
# COMPACT_ATOMS: atom_id res chain seq x y z
N MET A 1 12.09 -24.47 -16.63
CA MET A 1 11.65 -23.63 -15.48
C MET A 1 11.00 -22.32 -15.93
N LEU A 2 11.67 -21.51 -16.75
CA LEU A 2 11.23 -20.16 -17.12
C LEU A 2 9.86 -20.10 -17.85
N PHE A 3 9.60 -21.02 -18.78
CA PHE A 3 8.31 -21.10 -19.49
C PHE A 3 7.11 -21.44 -18.58
N ASN A 4 7.31 -22.26 -17.55
CA ASN A 4 6.26 -22.60 -16.59
C ASN A 4 5.91 -21.40 -15.71
N SER A 5 6.90 -20.63 -15.25
CA SER A 5 6.66 -19.38 -14.50
C SER A 5 5.92 -18.33 -15.32
N PHE A 6 6.24 -18.18 -16.61
CA PHE A 6 5.48 -17.29 -17.48
C PHE A 6 4.01 -17.73 -17.59
N ARG A 7 3.77 -19.02 -17.85
CA ARG A 7 2.41 -19.57 -17.97
C ARG A 7 1.59 -19.35 -16.70
N ASP A 8 2.18 -19.54 -15.54
CA ASP A 8 1.49 -19.36 -14.26
C ASP A 8 1.21 -17.89 -13.96
N THR A 9 2.10 -16.98 -14.37
CA THR A 9 1.87 -15.53 -14.31
C THR A 9 0.70 -15.10 -15.20
N PHE A 10 0.65 -15.59 -16.45
CA PHE A 10 -0.46 -15.29 -17.35
C PHE A 10 -1.80 -15.83 -16.83
N LYS A 11 -1.81 -17.03 -16.23
CA LYS A 11 -3.01 -17.56 -15.57
C LYS A 11 -3.48 -16.65 -14.43
N GLN A 12 -2.55 -16.10 -13.64
CA GLN A 12 -2.89 -15.22 -12.52
C GLN A 12 -3.45 -13.87 -12.97
N ILE A 13 -2.95 -13.29 -14.06
CA ILE A 13 -3.46 -12.03 -14.63
C ILE A 13 -4.90 -12.18 -15.14
N ILE A 14 -5.27 -13.36 -15.64
CA ILE A 14 -6.60 -13.63 -16.21
C ILE A 14 -7.66 -13.93 -15.13
N MET A 15 -7.26 -14.14 -13.87
CA MET A 15 -8.20 -14.34 -12.77
C MET A 15 -9.09 -13.12 -12.58
N LEU A 16 -10.41 -13.34 -12.48
CA LEU A 16 -11.41 -12.26 -12.40
C LEU A 16 -11.15 -11.28 -11.24
N LYS A 17 -10.67 -11.79 -10.10
CA LYS A 17 -10.27 -10.97 -8.94
C LYS A 17 -9.11 -10.01 -9.28
N GLN A 18 -8.13 -10.47 -10.07
CA GLN A 18 -6.97 -9.68 -10.46
C GLN A 18 -7.32 -8.63 -11.52
N ILE A 19 -8.25 -8.95 -12.42
CA ILE A 19 -8.76 -7.98 -13.40
C ILE A 19 -9.47 -6.83 -12.69
N LEU A 20 -10.26 -7.10 -11.64
CA LEU A 20 -11.00 -6.07 -10.92
C LEU A 20 -10.10 -5.13 -10.09
N ILE A 21 -8.97 -5.62 -9.59
CA ILE A 21 -8.03 -4.80 -8.79
C ILE A 21 -7.08 -3.95 -9.65
N THR A 22 -6.89 -4.35 -10.91
CA THR A 22 -6.04 -3.65 -11.87
C THR A 22 -6.45 -2.18 -12.07
N PRO A 23 -7.72 -1.82 -12.34
CA PRO A 23 -8.11 -0.42 -12.52
C PRO A 23 -7.91 0.43 -11.25
N ILE A 24 -8.11 -0.16 -10.07
CA ILE A 24 -7.91 0.53 -8.78
C ILE A 24 -6.41 0.82 -8.58
N SER A 25 -5.56 -0.14 -8.95
CA SER A 25 -4.10 0.01 -8.86
C SER A 25 -3.57 1.05 -9.85
N ILE A 26 -4.12 1.09 -11.07
CA ILE A 26 -3.81 2.12 -12.07
C ILE A 26 -4.20 3.50 -11.54
N TYR A 27 -5.39 3.62 -10.94
CA TYR A 27 -5.83 4.86 -10.32
C TYR A 27 -4.88 5.35 -9.22
N LEU A 28 -4.42 4.47 -8.34
CA LEU A 28 -3.44 4.82 -7.32
C LEU A 28 -2.11 5.32 -7.93
N GLY A 29 -1.67 4.68 -9.02
CA GLY A 29 -0.51 5.15 -9.78
C GLY A 29 -0.69 6.57 -10.33
N MET A 30 -1.89 6.89 -10.83
CA MET A 30 -2.23 8.24 -11.29
C MET A 30 -2.20 9.27 -10.16
N VAL A 31 -2.66 8.92 -8.95
CA VAL A 31 -2.61 9.82 -7.78
C VAL A 31 -1.16 10.16 -7.40
N ILE A 32 -0.28 9.15 -7.40
CA ILE A 32 1.15 9.34 -7.11
C ILE A 32 1.83 10.16 -8.22
N ALA A 33 1.49 9.88 -9.48
CA ALA A 33 2.00 10.66 -10.61
C ALA A 33 1.57 12.13 -10.51
N PHE A 34 0.30 12.39 -10.17
CA PHE A 34 -0.23 13.74 -9.98
C PHE A 34 0.48 14.51 -8.85
N LEU A 35 0.87 13.82 -7.77
CA LEU A 35 1.67 14.40 -6.69
C LEU A 35 3.06 14.86 -7.21
N ILE A 36 3.74 14.00 -7.96
CA ILE A 36 5.10 14.22 -8.44
C ILE A 36 5.13 15.22 -9.61
N SER A 37 4.11 15.22 -10.48
CA SER A 37 4.04 16.12 -11.62
C SER A 37 3.42 17.47 -11.23
N GLU A 38 2.13 17.49 -10.94
CA GLU A 38 1.36 18.74 -10.80
C GLU A 38 1.59 19.40 -9.44
N LEU A 39 1.42 18.67 -8.33
CA LEU A 39 1.61 19.28 -7.00
C LEU A 39 3.04 19.79 -6.82
N THR A 40 4.03 19.07 -7.33
CA THR A 40 5.42 19.46 -7.16
C THR A 40 5.82 20.60 -8.10
N ARG A 41 5.47 20.51 -9.40
CA ARG A 41 5.87 21.50 -10.41
C ARG A 41 5.02 22.75 -10.39
N SER A 42 3.70 22.61 -10.31
CA SER A 42 2.74 23.71 -10.49
C SER A 42 2.45 24.44 -9.18
N TYR A 43 2.44 23.72 -8.04
CA TYR A 43 2.10 24.32 -6.74
C TYR A 43 3.33 24.55 -5.84
N ALA A 44 4.07 23.49 -5.52
CA ALA A 44 5.18 23.58 -4.57
C ALA A 44 6.32 24.44 -5.11
N SER A 45 6.72 24.25 -6.38
CA SER A 45 7.82 25.03 -6.96
C SER A 45 7.50 26.54 -7.06
N CYS A 46 6.23 26.90 -7.28
CA CYS A 46 5.80 28.29 -7.42
C CYS A 46 5.72 29.04 -6.08
N ILE A 47 5.34 28.37 -4.99
CA ILE A 47 5.09 29.02 -3.69
C ILE A 47 6.27 28.84 -2.72
N LEU A 48 6.86 27.63 -2.68
CA LEU A 48 7.88 27.25 -1.71
C LEU A 48 9.30 27.28 -2.30
N GLY A 49 9.41 27.20 -3.63
CA GLY A 49 10.68 26.98 -4.31
C GLY A 49 11.17 25.53 -4.21
N VAL A 50 12.10 25.16 -5.09
CA VAL A 50 12.57 23.77 -5.26
C VAL A 50 13.25 23.22 -4.00
N SER A 51 13.88 24.07 -3.19
CA SER A 51 14.62 23.66 -1.99
C SER A 51 13.73 23.12 -0.87
N GLN A 52 12.45 23.53 -0.81
CA GLN A 52 11.51 23.13 0.25
C GLN A 52 10.52 22.05 -0.18
N VAL A 53 10.61 21.56 -1.42
CA VAL A 53 9.77 20.47 -1.94
C VAL A 53 9.97 19.19 -1.13
N GLY A 54 11.21 18.88 -0.74
CA GLY A 54 11.53 17.70 0.06
C GLY A 54 10.77 17.67 1.40
N SER A 55 10.64 18.81 2.07
CA SER A 55 9.88 18.96 3.31
C SER A 55 8.39 18.60 3.14
N CYS A 56 7.82 18.89 1.96
CA CYS A 56 6.43 18.55 1.64
C CYS A 56 6.23 17.03 1.47
N PHE A 57 7.18 16.36 0.80
CA PHE A 57 7.15 14.90 0.66
C PHE A 57 7.30 14.18 2.01
N ILE A 58 8.08 14.73 2.94
CA ILE A 58 8.18 14.19 4.30
C ILE A 58 6.82 14.30 5.01
N ALA A 59 6.14 15.44 4.91
CA ALA A 59 4.80 15.60 5.49
C ALA A 59 3.81 14.58 4.92
N ASN A 60 3.81 14.39 3.60
CA ASN A 60 3.02 13.35 2.93
C ASN A 60 3.35 11.94 3.47
N ALA A 61 4.63 11.60 3.63
CA ALA A 61 5.06 10.29 4.12
C ALA A 61 4.65 10.02 5.57
N VAL A 62 4.79 11.01 6.46
CA VAL A 62 4.39 10.89 7.88
C VAL A 62 2.89 10.67 7.99
N VAL A 63 2.10 11.44 7.25
CA VAL A 63 0.64 11.32 7.25
C VAL A 63 0.18 10.00 6.62
N ASN A 64 0.81 9.59 5.52
CA ASN A 64 0.54 8.29 4.90
C ASN A 64 0.84 7.14 5.86
N GLY A 65 2.00 7.13 6.52
CA GLY A 65 2.40 6.07 7.44
C GLY A 65 1.49 5.97 8.67
N THR A 66 1.18 7.10 9.29
CA THR A 66 0.26 7.14 10.45
C THR A 66 -1.15 6.68 10.08
N SER A 67 -1.62 7.06 8.89
CA SER A 67 -2.96 6.73 8.41
C SER A 67 -3.08 5.28 7.94
N CYS A 68 -2.01 4.68 7.41
CA CYS A 68 -1.97 3.24 7.11
C CYS A 68 -2.22 2.38 8.36
N ILE A 69 -1.62 2.75 9.49
CA ILE A 69 -1.81 2.03 10.77
C ILE A 69 -3.28 2.13 11.22
N LEU A 70 -3.89 3.30 11.09
CA LEU A 70 -5.29 3.51 11.45
C LEU A 70 -6.24 2.77 10.49
N ALA A 71 -5.99 2.84 9.20
CA ALA A 71 -6.77 2.15 8.17
C ALA A 71 -6.70 0.63 8.33
N GLY A 72 -5.55 0.07 8.68
CA GLY A 72 -5.40 -1.37 8.99
C GLY A 72 -6.29 -1.82 10.15
N LYS A 73 -6.39 -1.01 11.22
CA LYS A 73 -7.32 -1.30 12.34
C LYS A 73 -8.78 -1.22 11.91
N ILE A 74 -9.13 -0.27 11.03
CA ILE A 74 -10.50 -0.11 10.52
C ILE A 74 -10.88 -1.31 9.63
N LEU A 75 -9.96 -1.78 8.79
CA LEU A 75 -10.17 -2.98 7.95
C LEU A 75 -10.56 -4.20 8.77
N GLY A 76 -9.85 -4.45 9.88
CA GLY A 76 -10.12 -5.60 10.75
C GLY A 76 -11.50 -5.57 11.40
N LYS A 77 -12.10 -4.38 11.56
CA LYS A 77 -13.40 -4.22 12.24
C LYS A 77 -14.60 -4.07 11.28
N TYR A 78 -14.42 -3.39 10.16
CA TYR A 78 -15.53 -3.01 9.27
C TYR A 78 -15.39 -3.52 7.81
N GLY A 79 -14.29 -4.19 7.47
CA GLY A 79 -14.02 -4.69 6.13
C GLY A 79 -13.57 -3.62 5.12
N ASN A 80 -13.50 -4.01 3.84
CA ASN A 80 -12.90 -3.19 2.76
C ASN A 80 -13.82 -2.07 2.23
N VAL A 81 -15.13 -2.30 2.19
CA VAL A 81 -16.12 -1.39 1.60
C VAL A 81 -16.09 0.03 2.20
N PRO A 82 -16.08 0.22 3.54
CA PRO A 82 -16.10 1.57 4.12
C PRO A 82 -14.84 2.38 3.81
N LEU A 83 -13.67 1.72 3.71
CA LEU A 83 -12.43 2.40 3.35
C LEU A 83 -12.40 2.80 1.88
N LEU A 84 -12.99 1.99 1.00
CA LEU A 84 -13.13 2.32 -0.41
C LEU A 84 -14.05 3.53 -0.62
N LEU A 85 -15.16 3.60 0.14
CA LEU A 85 -16.04 4.77 0.12
C LEU A 85 -15.33 6.01 0.65
N PHE A 86 -14.68 5.89 1.82
CA PHE A 86 -13.92 6.99 2.40
C PHE A 86 -12.86 7.52 1.43
N GLN A 87 -12.15 6.62 0.75
CA GLN A 87 -11.16 6.96 -0.27
C GLN A 87 -11.76 7.73 -1.45
N LEU A 88 -12.94 7.34 -1.94
CA LEU A 88 -13.61 8.06 -3.02
C LEU A 88 -13.98 9.49 -2.58
N PHE A 89 -14.55 9.63 -1.39
CA PHE A 89 -14.91 10.95 -0.84
C PHE A 89 -13.69 11.86 -0.66
N THR A 90 -12.61 11.36 -0.04
CA THR A 90 -11.41 12.17 0.20
C THR A 90 -10.71 12.54 -1.10
N ASN A 91 -10.62 11.64 -2.09
CA ASN A 91 -10.06 12.00 -3.39
C ASN A 91 -10.89 13.05 -4.12
N SER A 92 -12.22 12.92 -4.14
CA SER A 92 -13.08 13.92 -4.77
C SER A 92 -12.89 15.30 -4.14
N ILE A 93 -12.85 15.37 -2.81
CA ILE A 93 -12.60 16.63 -2.09
C ILE A 93 -11.22 17.19 -2.44
N PHE A 94 -10.18 16.35 -2.45
CA PHE A 94 -8.82 16.77 -2.80
C PHE A 94 -8.75 17.40 -4.19
N TYR A 95 -9.31 16.73 -5.21
CA TYR A 95 -9.28 17.24 -6.58
C TYR A 95 -10.13 18.50 -6.75
N ILE A 96 -11.26 18.61 -6.04
CA ILE A 96 -12.09 19.84 -6.04
C ILE A 96 -11.30 21.01 -5.46
N ILE A 97 -10.59 20.81 -4.34
CA ILE A 97 -9.76 21.85 -3.74
C ILE A 97 -8.65 22.27 -4.72
N CYS A 98 -7.98 21.30 -5.36
CA CYS A 98 -6.96 21.59 -6.37
C CYS A 98 -7.53 22.32 -7.60
N LEU A 99 -8.79 22.06 -8.00
CA LEU A 99 -9.42 22.75 -9.13
C LEU A 99 -9.81 24.19 -8.80
N LEU A 100 -10.30 24.43 -7.59
CA LEU A 100 -10.84 25.74 -7.19
C LEU A 100 -9.76 26.69 -6.69
N TRP A 101 -8.61 26.16 -6.24
CA TRP A 101 -7.59 26.97 -5.58
C TRP A 101 -6.47 27.41 -6.53
N ILE A 102 -6.20 28.72 -6.52
CA ILE A 102 -5.13 29.34 -7.30
C ILE A 102 -3.89 29.55 -6.41
N PRO A 103 -2.71 29.04 -6.80
CA PRO A 103 -1.52 29.11 -5.98
C PRO A 103 -1.06 30.56 -5.76
N THR A 104 -1.17 31.02 -4.51
CA THR A 104 -0.78 32.38 -4.10
C THR A 104 0.38 32.32 -3.10
N PRO A 105 1.42 33.16 -3.23
CA PRO A 105 2.63 33.09 -2.38
C PRO A 105 2.37 33.41 -0.89
N SER A 106 1.26 34.06 -0.55
CA SER A 106 0.88 34.35 0.85
C SER A 106 0.43 33.10 1.63
N THR A 107 0.16 31.99 0.97
CA THR A 107 -0.53 30.81 1.52
C THR A 107 0.33 29.56 1.46
N THR A 108 1.58 29.68 1.89
CA THR A 108 2.58 28.60 1.91
C THR A 108 2.15 27.37 2.70
N TRP A 109 1.42 27.57 3.81
CA TRP A 109 0.93 26.49 4.67
C TRP A 109 -0.07 25.57 3.96
N LEU A 110 -0.84 26.09 2.99
CA LEU A 110 -1.88 25.31 2.32
C LEU A 110 -1.26 24.21 1.45
N VAL A 111 -0.07 24.45 0.88
CA VAL A 111 0.64 23.45 0.09
C VAL A 111 1.03 22.24 0.96
N TYR A 112 1.51 22.47 2.18
CA TYR A 112 1.78 21.38 3.12
C TYR A 112 0.52 20.58 3.47
N VAL A 113 -0.62 21.26 3.62
CA VAL A 113 -1.92 20.61 3.87
C VAL A 113 -2.34 19.76 2.66
N LEU A 114 -2.14 20.24 1.43
CA LEU A 114 -2.44 19.47 0.23
C LEU A 114 -1.57 18.21 0.12
N PHE A 115 -0.28 18.30 0.43
CA PHE A 115 0.61 17.13 0.49
C PHE A 115 0.20 16.16 1.59
N ALA A 116 -0.15 16.65 2.79
CA ALA A 116 -0.67 15.81 3.87
C ALA A 116 -1.97 15.08 3.46
N PHE A 117 -2.88 15.81 2.81
CA PHE A 117 -4.17 15.27 2.37
C PHE A 117 -4.02 14.24 1.25
N ASN A 118 -3.08 14.45 0.32
CA ASN A 118 -2.71 13.43 -0.66
C ASN A 118 -2.21 12.14 0.01
N GLY A 119 -1.44 12.26 1.10
CA GLY A 119 -0.97 11.13 1.89
C GLY A 119 -2.10 10.34 2.55
N LEU A 120 -3.12 11.05 3.06
CA LEU A 120 -4.35 10.42 3.57
C LEU A 120 -5.06 9.60 2.47
N CYS A 121 -5.24 10.19 1.29
CA CYS A 121 -5.86 9.50 0.15
C CYS A 121 -5.03 8.29 -0.30
N CYS A 122 -3.70 8.43 -0.44
CA CYS A 122 -2.84 7.32 -0.86
C CYS A 122 -2.92 6.14 0.13
N SER A 123 -2.89 6.42 1.44
CA SER A 123 -2.89 5.38 2.48
C SER A 123 -4.11 4.47 2.40
N THR A 124 -5.31 5.04 2.26
CA THR A 124 -6.57 4.27 2.28
C THR A 124 -6.73 3.41 1.03
N GLY A 125 -6.33 3.93 -0.14
CA GLY A 125 -6.29 3.16 -1.39
C GLY A 125 -5.26 2.03 -1.35
N GLN A 126 -4.04 2.30 -0.87
CA GLN A 126 -2.97 1.30 -0.75
C GLN A 126 -3.36 0.16 0.21
N VAL A 127 -3.93 0.50 1.36
CA VAL A 127 -4.37 -0.48 2.37
C VAL A 127 -5.51 -1.35 1.81
N THR A 128 -6.46 -0.74 1.09
CA THR A 128 -7.56 -1.47 0.44
C THR A 128 -7.04 -2.47 -0.61
N VAL A 129 -6.17 -2.02 -1.52
CA VAL A 129 -5.55 -2.89 -2.54
C VAL A 129 -4.72 -4.00 -1.90
N GLY A 130 -3.91 -3.67 -0.88
CA GLY A 130 -3.09 -4.64 -0.15
C GLY A 130 -3.94 -5.76 0.47
N ASN A 131 -5.07 -5.41 1.08
CA ASN A 131 -5.97 -6.41 1.67
C ASN A 131 -6.70 -7.27 0.62
N TYR A 132 -7.08 -6.69 -0.52
CA TYR A 132 -7.64 -7.47 -1.63
C TYR A 132 -6.61 -8.42 -2.25
N LEU A 133 -5.36 -7.99 -2.42
CA LEU A 133 -4.27 -8.85 -2.91
C LEU A 133 -4.00 -10.02 -1.95
N ARG A 134 -4.08 -9.78 -0.64
CA ARG A 134 -3.96 -10.82 0.40
C ARG A 134 -5.09 -11.86 0.33
N SER A 135 -6.25 -11.47 -0.18
CA SER A 135 -7.41 -12.36 -0.38
C SER A 135 -7.33 -13.20 -1.66
N ILE A 136 -6.31 -13.00 -2.49
CA ILE A 136 -6.02 -13.84 -3.65
C ILE A 136 -5.14 -14.99 -3.14
N PRO A 137 -5.61 -16.25 -3.19
CA PRO A 137 -4.76 -17.38 -2.82
C PRO A 137 -3.52 -17.36 -3.69
N LYS A 138 -2.33 -17.43 -3.09
CA LYS A 138 -1.09 -17.50 -3.85
C LYS A 138 -1.10 -18.82 -4.60
N GLN A 139 -0.74 -18.83 -5.88
CA GLN A 139 -0.48 -20.06 -6.63
C GLN A 139 0.61 -20.93 -5.94
N GLY A 140 1.43 -20.31 -5.07
CA GLY A 140 2.40 -20.98 -4.19
C GLY A 140 1.83 -21.61 -2.91
N ASP A 141 0.55 -21.41 -2.57
CA ASP A 141 -0.09 -22.07 -1.42
C ASP A 141 -0.23 -23.58 -1.65
N LEU A 142 -0.24 -24.07 -2.88
CA LEU A 142 -0.16 -25.51 -3.14
C LEU A 142 1.22 -26.08 -2.78
N LEU A 143 2.30 -25.31 -3.02
CA LEU A 143 3.67 -25.70 -2.64
C LEU A 143 3.88 -25.54 -1.14
N HIS A 144 3.31 -24.51 -0.51
CA HIS A 144 3.33 -24.33 0.95
C HIS A 144 2.49 -25.40 1.66
N VAL A 145 1.34 -25.81 1.13
CA VAL A 145 0.55 -26.94 1.63
C VAL A 145 1.29 -28.26 1.40
N MET A 146 2.00 -28.45 0.27
CA MET A 146 2.90 -29.60 0.07
C MET A 146 4.09 -29.58 1.04
N VAL A 147 4.68 -28.42 1.36
CA VAL A 147 5.76 -28.27 2.36
C VAL A 147 5.24 -28.43 3.78
N ILE A 148 4.01 -28.01 4.10
CA ILE A 148 3.37 -28.24 5.39
C ILE A 148 2.97 -29.71 5.53
N LEU A 149 2.53 -30.37 4.46
CA LEU A 149 2.28 -31.82 4.43
C LEU A 149 3.60 -32.60 4.51
N LEU A 150 4.67 -32.18 3.82
CA LEU A 150 6.01 -32.74 3.97
C LEU A 150 6.59 -32.45 5.36
N CYS A 151 6.35 -31.28 5.94
CA CYS A 151 6.79 -30.92 7.28
C CYS A 151 5.97 -31.63 8.36
N ASN A 152 4.68 -31.91 8.15
CA ASN A 152 3.89 -32.74 9.05
C ASN A 152 4.29 -34.22 8.91
N TRP A 153 4.61 -34.68 7.69
CA TRP A 153 5.16 -36.01 7.44
C TRP A 153 6.58 -36.16 8.03
N LEU A 154 7.43 -35.12 7.94
CA LEU A 154 8.75 -35.05 8.56
C LEU A 154 8.66 -34.83 10.08
N ARG A 155 7.69 -34.07 10.60
CA ARG A 155 7.46 -33.87 12.04
C ARG A 155 6.96 -35.14 12.73
N HIS A 156 6.23 -36.00 12.01
CA HIS A 156 5.91 -37.36 12.46
C HIS A 156 7.15 -38.30 12.44
N ARG A 157 8.22 -37.94 11.71
CA ARG A 157 9.54 -38.61 11.69
C ARG A 157 10.55 -38.00 12.69
N ILE A 158 10.42 -36.72 13.04
CA ILE A 158 11.41 -35.93 13.81
C ILE A 158 11.02 -35.75 15.29
N HIS A 159 9.84 -36.20 15.73
CA HIS A 159 9.47 -36.23 17.15
C HIS A 159 10.39 -37.08 18.07
N HIS A 160 11.48 -37.63 17.52
CA HIS A 160 12.52 -38.34 18.24
C HIS A 160 13.75 -37.48 18.59
N GLU A 161 13.95 -36.29 18.02
CA GLU A 161 15.16 -35.50 18.25
C GLU A 161 14.90 -33.98 18.33
N SER A 162 15.27 -33.39 19.46
CA SER A 162 15.74 -32.00 19.57
C SER A 162 14.69 -30.89 19.64
N CYS A 163 14.05 -30.85 20.80
CA CYS A 163 13.79 -29.62 21.55
C CYS A 163 15.10 -28.80 21.69
N SER A 164 15.02 -27.45 21.67
CA SER A 164 16.00 -26.45 22.17
C SER A 164 16.70 -25.51 21.13
N LEU A 165 16.67 -24.19 21.46
CA LEU A 165 17.43 -23.02 20.94
C LEU A 165 17.06 -22.44 19.55
N HIS A 166 16.97 -21.13 19.25
CA HIS A 166 17.15 -19.82 19.93
C HIS A 166 16.70 -18.76 18.87
N ALA A 167 15.59 -18.03 18.98
CA ALA A 167 15.42 -16.70 19.60
C ALA A 167 16.58 -15.70 19.42
N GLY A 168 16.57 -14.89 18.35
CA GLY A 168 17.38 -13.65 18.26
C GLY A 168 17.75 -13.29 16.82
N GLU A 169 17.71 -12.00 16.49
CA GLU A 169 18.11 -11.38 15.20
C GLU A 169 17.11 -11.49 14.04
N ASN A 170 16.13 -10.58 13.94
CA ASN A 170 15.47 -10.20 12.66
C ASN A 170 14.57 -8.93 12.76
N LEU A 171 14.89 -7.95 13.61
CA LEU A 171 13.98 -6.82 13.87
C LEU A 171 13.89 -5.76 12.74
N HIS A 172 14.84 -5.70 11.80
CA HIS A 172 14.85 -4.71 10.72
C HIS A 172 14.12 -5.15 9.43
N ALA A 173 13.98 -6.45 9.19
CA ALA A 173 13.19 -6.95 8.04
C ALA A 173 11.67 -6.87 8.28
N TYR A 174 11.25 -6.69 9.54
CA TYR A 174 9.85 -6.63 9.93
C TYR A 174 9.15 -5.31 9.59
N PHE A 175 9.84 -4.22 9.26
CA PHE A 175 9.13 -2.97 8.98
C PHE A 175 8.45 -2.95 7.59
N ILE A 176 9.00 -3.68 6.62
CA ILE A 176 8.35 -3.86 5.30
C ILE A 176 7.40 -5.08 5.30
N TYR A 177 7.69 -6.12 6.09
CA TYR A 177 6.83 -7.30 6.21
C TYR A 177 5.70 -7.18 7.26
N GLY A 178 5.81 -6.28 8.24
CA GLY A 178 4.84 -6.10 9.33
C GLY A 178 3.58 -5.34 8.90
N CYS A 179 3.64 -4.57 7.81
CA CYS A 179 2.45 -4.01 7.18
C CYS A 179 1.71 -5.04 6.29
N VAL A 180 2.35 -6.19 6.03
CA VAL A 180 1.78 -7.32 5.29
C VAL A 180 1.14 -8.34 6.23
N ASN A 181 1.19 -8.19 7.56
CA ASN A 181 0.62 -9.16 8.50
C ASN A 181 -0.06 -8.56 9.74
N ILE A 182 -0.95 -7.59 9.51
CA ILE A 182 -2.07 -7.24 10.40
C ILE A 182 -3.33 -7.15 9.55
#